data_AF-A0AAW0GR29-F1
#
_entry.id   AF-A0AAW0GR29-F1
#
_cell.length_a   1.000
_cell.length_b   1.000
_cell.length_c   1.000
_cell.angle_alpha   90.00
_cell.angle_beta   90.00
_cell.angle_gamma   90.00
#
_symmetry.space_group_name_H-M   'P 1'
#
loop_
_entity.id
_entity.type
_entity.pdbx_description
1 polymer ?
#
loop_
_entity_poly.entity_id
_entity_poly.type
_entity_poly.pdbx_seq_one_letter_code
_entity_poly.pdbx_strand_id
1 'polypeptide(L)'
;MVLPKEKQKEMVGRPVITGYYRFTDIFFEWHKALPNPEDISPLKASISYDALVHPDHPLRNGREDGIELFIGTFESGEARLLMSSAQIEYLRYWLHTVELTKEIIPIPSSEYLIKRSDLRTCSPAIHNNAEKLKKAVRNIEKANKKLKGSQPRLTSRRIAFEKIRTFWGAKTGTWLAVDFEAWEMDHNMITEFGWSLVTWENGQDVRDKAHLIIQERRGYYNHKYVRGNRDHYNFGESRNVNKTTFKQTIHDLINQYTAKGPLFLIFHNSSQDMIYFQSKDINAPLTGFQYFLPEAAPTEGIFIVDTAELFAGLEGESGGNTRGLERTARLLGIEVEYDHNAGNDAHYTMMALEAMASGDPIDAQREKRWPDRLSVAGPKVEFKPSDENSDLEDEDEIKATQVRTIDPEEMDGEDLWEKVE
;
A
#
# COMPACT_ATOMS: atom_id res chain seq x y z
N MET A 1 36.15 -18.08 25.61
CA MET A 1 37.34 -17.21 25.70
C MET A 1 36.85 -15.77 25.70
N VAL A 2 37.00 -15.02 26.80
CA VAL A 2 36.44 -13.66 26.94
C VAL A 2 37.33 -12.67 26.18
N LEU A 3 36.76 -11.93 25.23
CA LEU A 3 37.46 -10.90 24.47
C LEU A 3 38.02 -9.81 25.41
N PRO A 4 39.17 -9.20 25.08
CA PRO A 4 39.75 -8.12 25.87
C PRO A 4 38.76 -6.96 26.07
N LYS A 5 38.69 -6.41 27.30
CA LYS A 5 37.78 -5.32 27.69
C LYS A 5 37.87 -4.08 26.79
N GLU A 6 39.00 -3.89 26.09
CA GLU A 6 39.22 -2.79 25.15
C GLU A 6 38.45 -2.98 23.84
N LYS A 7 38.26 -4.21 23.34
CA LYS A 7 37.41 -4.49 22.16
C LYS A 7 35.91 -4.50 22.51
N GLN A 8 35.56 -4.76 23.77
CA GLN A 8 34.17 -4.63 24.24
C GLN A 8 33.71 -3.17 24.30
N LYS A 9 34.62 -2.22 24.57
CA LYS A 9 34.32 -0.78 24.54
C LYS A 9 34.11 -0.22 23.13
N GLU A 10 34.65 -0.86 22.09
CA GLU A 10 34.49 -0.42 20.70
C GLU A 10 33.15 -0.82 20.06
N MET A 11 32.39 -1.74 20.69
CA MET A 11 31.08 -2.18 20.21
C MET A 11 29.90 -1.44 20.87
N VAL A 12 30.13 -0.72 21.96
CA VAL A 12 29.08 0.06 22.65
C VAL A 12 28.95 1.40 21.94
N GLY A 13 27.98 1.49 21.02
CA GLY A 13 27.65 2.75 20.33
C GLY A 13 27.41 2.61 18.83
N ARG A 14 27.61 1.43 18.23
CA ARG A 14 27.12 1.19 16.88
C ARG A 14 25.61 0.93 16.94
N PRO A 15 24.78 1.62 16.14
CA PRO A 15 23.35 1.31 16.08
C PRO A 15 23.19 -0.16 15.71
N VAL A 16 22.41 -0.90 16.50
CA VAL A 16 22.01 -2.27 16.15
C VAL A 16 21.22 -2.18 14.86
N ILE A 17 21.81 -2.59 13.74
CA ILE A 17 21.15 -2.58 12.45
C ILE A 17 20.20 -3.78 12.43
N THR A 18 18.91 -3.51 12.59
CA THR A 18 17.86 -4.51 12.41
C THR A 18 17.34 -4.48 10.98
N GLY A 19 17.00 -5.66 10.46
CA GLY A 19 16.40 -5.81 9.14
C GLY A 19 15.89 -7.22 8.93
N TYR A 20 15.94 -7.66 7.68
CA TYR A 20 15.42 -8.93 7.20
C TYR A 20 16.46 -9.67 6.36
N TYR A 21 16.34 -10.98 6.31
CA TYR A 21 17.06 -11.85 5.39
C TYR A 21 16.09 -12.54 4.46
N ARG A 22 16.48 -12.79 3.21
CA ARG A 22 15.67 -13.58 2.29
C ARG A 22 15.55 -15.00 2.82
N PHE A 23 14.33 -15.51 2.87
CA PHE A 23 14.04 -16.88 3.31
C PHE A 23 14.91 -17.90 2.57
N THR A 24 15.09 -17.74 1.25
CA THR A 24 15.91 -18.64 0.43
C THR A 24 17.39 -18.60 0.78
N ASP A 25 17.94 -17.45 1.19
CA ASP A 25 19.35 -17.35 1.58
C ASP A 25 19.58 -18.06 2.92
N ILE A 26 18.64 -17.89 3.86
CA ILE A 26 18.64 -18.63 5.12
C ILE A 26 18.54 -20.14 4.85
N PHE A 27 17.61 -20.54 4.00
CA PHE A 27 17.32 -21.94 3.72
C PHE A 27 18.44 -22.66 2.95
N PHE A 28 19.04 -22.03 1.94
CA PHE A 28 19.97 -22.67 1.02
C PHE A 28 21.45 -22.29 1.23
N GLU A 29 21.75 -21.15 1.85
CA GLU A 29 23.12 -20.62 1.89
C GLU A 29 23.71 -20.55 3.30
N TRP A 30 22.90 -20.26 4.34
CA TRP A 30 23.42 -20.00 5.69
C TRP A 30 24.32 -21.13 6.25
N HIS A 31 23.93 -22.39 6.03
CA HIS A 31 24.69 -23.54 6.51
C HIS A 31 26.12 -23.63 5.94
N LYS A 32 26.39 -23.01 4.79
CA LYS A 32 27.72 -23.01 4.16
C LYS A 32 28.71 -22.10 4.89
N ALA A 33 28.22 -21.18 5.73
CA ALA A 33 29.03 -20.28 6.53
C ALA A 33 29.40 -20.85 7.91
N LEU A 34 28.95 -22.08 8.24
CA LEU A 34 29.23 -22.67 9.54
C LEU A 34 30.66 -23.20 9.61
N PRO A 35 31.43 -22.86 10.67
CA PRO A 35 32.81 -23.33 10.82
C PRO A 35 32.88 -24.82 11.17
N ASN A 36 31.85 -25.36 11.82
CA ASN A 36 31.77 -26.74 12.25
C ASN A 36 30.80 -27.54 11.36
N PRO A 37 31.27 -28.58 10.64
CA PRO A 37 30.40 -29.40 9.79
C PRO A 37 29.27 -30.12 10.53
N GLU A 38 29.45 -30.44 11.80
CA GLU A 38 28.43 -31.10 12.63
C GLU A 38 27.21 -30.21 12.91
N ASP A 39 27.39 -28.88 12.94
CA ASP A 39 26.31 -27.91 13.20
C ASP A 39 25.39 -27.73 11.97
N ILE A 40 25.78 -28.23 10.79
CA ILE A 40 25.02 -28.10 9.53
C ILE A 40 23.68 -28.84 9.58
N SER A 41 23.69 -30.10 10.03
CA SER A 41 22.49 -30.93 10.01
C SER A 41 21.41 -30.41 10.98
N PRO A 42 21.74 -30.03 12.24
CA PRO A 42 20.81 -29.39 13.15
C PRO A 42 20.21 -28.09 12.62
N LEU A 43 21.04 -27.21 12.03
CA LEU A 43 20.54 -25.98 11.42
C LEU A 43 19.54 -26.30 10.31
N LYS A 44 19.90 -27.16 9.35
CA LYS A 44 19.02 -27.52 8.21
C LYS A 44 17.73 -28.20 8.66
N ALA A 45 17.78 -29.02 9.71
CA ALA A 45 16.59 -29.64 10.28
C ALA A 45 15.65 -28.58 10.86
N SER A 46 16.18 -27.64 11.65
CA SER A 46 15.39 -26.58 12.31
C SER A 46 14.69 -25.64 11.32
N ILE A 47 15.32 -25.30 10.19
CA ILE A 47 14.73 -24.41 9.17
C ILE A 47 14.01 -25.14 8.04
N SER A 48 13.85 -26.46 8.12
CA SER A 48 13.09 -27.21 7.13
C SER A 48 11.62 -26.76 7.10
N TYR A 49 10.95 -26.93 5.96
CA TYR A 49 9.54 -26.49 5.82
C TYR A 49 8.62 -27.07 6.89
N ASP A 50 8.79 -28.36 7.21
CA ASP A 50 7.97 -29.07 8.20
C ASP A 50 8.32 -28.64 9.63
N ALA A 51 9.60 -28.40 9.92
CA ALA A 51 10.02 -27.88 11.23
C ALA A 51 9.50 -26.46 11.47
N LEU A 52 9.67 -25.54 10.52
CA LEU A 52 9.28 -24.13 10.70
C LEU A 52 7.81 -23.95 11.04
N VAL A 53 6.93 -24.76 10.45
CA VAL A 53 5.48 -24.65 10.68
C VAL A 53 5.00 -25.47 11.89
N HIS A 54 5.85 -26.32 12.47
CA HIS A 54 5.52 -27.19 13.58
C HIS A 54 5.03 -26.38 14.79
N PRO A 55 3.98 -26.82 15.52
CA PRO A 55 3.46 -26.11 16.70
C PRO A 55 4.50 -25.80 17.77
N ASP A 56 5.46 -26.70 17.97
CA ASP A 56 6.53 -26.56 18.97
C ASP A 56 7.79 -25.84 18.44
N HIS A 57 7.73 -25.27 17.23
CA HIS A 57 8.89 -24.59 16.67
C HIS A 57 9.23 -23.33 17.49
N PRO A 58 10.50 -23.11 17.87
CA PRO A 58 10.88 -22.06 18.82
C PRO A 58 10.64 -20.63 18.29
N LEU A 59 10.48 -20.45 16.97
CA LEU A 59 10.14 -19.15 16.37
C LEU A 59 8.65 -18.80 16.38
N ARG A 60 7.76 -19.68 16.87
CA ARG A 60 6.34 -19.33 17.02
C ARG A 60 6.15 -18.36 18.18
N ASN A 61 5.32 -17.34 17.97
CA ASN A 61 5.05 -16.29 18.97
C ASN A 61 3.94 -16.68 19.98
N GLY A 62 3.28 -17.82 19.78
CA GLY A 62 2.17 -18.33 20.60
C GLY A 62 0.85 -17.56 20.48
N ARG A 63 0.81 -16.51 19.66
CA ARG A 63 -0.38 -15.68 19.43
C ARG A 63 -1.16 -16.13 18.20
N GLU A 64 -0.44 -16.57 17.17
CA GLU A 64 -1.00 -16.98 15.89
C GLU A 64 -0.91 -18.49 15.69
N ASP A 65 -1.89 -19.08 14.98
CA ASP A 65 -1.75 -20.46 14.49
C ASP A 65 -0.82 -20.48 13.27
N GLY A 66 0.48 -20.55 13.52
CA GLY A 66 1.50 -20.61 12.48
C GLY A 66 2.82 -19.97 12.89
N ILE A 67 3.86 -20.18 12.08
CA ILE A 67 5.04 -19.33 12.13
C ILE A 67 4.76 -18.02 11.42
N GLU A 68 5.16 -16.92 12.04
CA GLU A 68 5.15 -15.59 11.41
C GLU A 68 6.44 -15.42 10.60
N LEU A 69 6.29 -15.26 9.29
CA LEU A 69 7.35 -14.79 8.39
C LEU A 69 6.93 -13.41 7.85
N PHE A 70 7.71 -12.86 6.91
CA PHE A 70 7.41 -11.55 6.35
C PHE A 70 7.45 -11.58 4.83
N ILE A 71 6.52 -10.89 4.17
CA ILE A 71 6.59 -10.64 2.73
C ILE A 71 7.01 -9.19 2.53
N GLY A 72 8.21 -8.99 2.00
CA GLY A 72 8.71 -7.67 1.61
C GLY A 72 8.57 -7.45 0.11
N THR A 73 8.10 -6.28 -0.30
CA THR A 73 8.07 -5.84 -1.70
C THR A 73 9.04 -4.69 -1.91
N PHE A 74 9.89 -4.79 -2.93
CA PHE A 74 10.88 -3.79 -3.31
C PHE A 74 10.27 -2.72 -4.23
N GLU A 75 10.99 -1.62 -4.45
CA GLU A 75 10.58 -0.56 -5.39
C GLU A 75 10.38 -1.05 -6.83
N SER A 76 11.03 -2.15 -7.22
CA SER A 76 10.83 -2.82 -8.50
C SER A 76 9.48 -3.54 -8.61
N GLY A 77 8.73 -3.68 -7.51
CA GLY A 77 7.53 -4.53 -7.41
C GLY A 77 7.84 -5.99 -7.12
N GLU A 78 9.11 -6.41 -7.12
CA GLU A 78 9.47 -7.75 -6.73
C GLU A 78 9.13 -8.03 -5.27
N ALA A 79 8.60 -9.22 -4.98
CA ALA A 79 8.33 -9.67 -3.62
C ALA A 79 9.35 -10.72 -3.17
N ARG A 80 9.61 -10.81 -1.87
CA ARG A 80 10.39 -11.90 -1.26
C ARG A 80 9.75 -12.31 0.06
N LEU A 81 9.79 -13.62 0.34
CA LEU A 81 9.58 -14.13 1.68
C LEU A 81 10.85 -13.90 2.49
N LEU A 82 10.68 -13.40 3.71
CA LEU A 82 11.74 -12.85 4.55
C LEU A 82 11.63 -13.42 5.98
N MET A 83 12.78 -13.52 6.64
CA MET A 83 12.90 -13.76 8.08
C MET A 83 13.52 -12.53 8.72
N SER A 84 13.01 -12.11 9.87
CA SER A 84 13.60 -10.97 10.57
C SER A 84 14.96 -11.34 11.16
N SER A 85 15.87 -10.36 11.21
CA SER A 85 17.15 -10.51 11.90
C SER A 85 16.99 -10.96 13.35
N ALA A 86 15.92 -10.55 14.04
CA ALA A 86 15.59 -11.02 15.38
C ALA A 86 15.26 -12.53 15.44
N GLN A 87 14.54 -13.06 14.44
CA GLN A 87 14.28 -14.51 14.34
C GLN A 87 15.58 -15.29 14.12
N ILE A 88 16.47 -14.78 13.26
CA ILE A 88 17.76 -15.41 12.99
C ILE A 88 18.66 -15.39 14.23
N GLU A 89 18.69 -14.26 14.94
CA GLU A 89 19.43 -14.11 16.20
C GLU A 89 18.85 -15.01 17.31
N TYR A 90 17.54 -15.15 17.41
CA TYR A 90 16.95 -16.05 18.38
C TYR A 90 17.26 -17.52 18.07
N LEU A 91 17.15 -17.94 16.80
CA LEU A 91 17.36 -19.33 16.40
C LEU A 91 18.79 -19.82 16.69
N ARG A 92 19.82 -18.99 16.46
CA ARG A 92 21.22 -19.35 16.79
C ARG A 92 21.42 -19.62 18.29
N TYR A 93 20.80 -18.83 19.16
CA TYR A 93 20.94 -18.97 20.60
C TYR A 93 20.17 -20.19 21.06
N TRP A 94 18.96 -20.38 20.52
CA TRP A 94 18.15 -21.54 20.83
C TRP A 94 18.91 -22.83 20.48
N LEU A 95 19.41 -22.98 19.24
CA LEU A 95 20.16 -24.16 18.79
C LEU A 95 21.35 -24.49 19.70
N HIS A 96 22.10 -23.48 20.11
CA HIS A 96 23.22 -23.68 21.03
C HIS A 96 22.77 -24.03 22.45
N THR A 97 21.74 -23.35 22.96
CA THR A 97 21.23 -23.54 24.33
C THR A 97 20.64 -24.93 24.53
N VAL A 98 20.01 -25.51 23.49
CA VAL A 98 19.51 -26.89 23.53
C VAL A 98 20.57 -27.93 23.12
N GLU A 99 21.84 -27.52 23.07
CA GLU A 99 23.00 -28.36 22.80
C GLU A 99 22.96 -29.07 21.42
N LEU A 100 22.21 -28.52 20.48
CA LEU A 100 22.17 -28.99 19.09
C LEU A 100 23.37 -28.47 18.28
N THR A 101 24.01 -27.38 18.70
CA THR A 101 25.26 -26.88 18.11
C THR A 101 26.33 -26.66 19.18
N LYS A 102 27.59 -26.95 18.84
CA LYS A 102 28.72 -26.88 19.79
C LYS A 102 28.97 -25.46 20.29
N GLU A 103 28.83 -24.49 19.38
CA GLU A 103 28.96 -23.08 19.64
C GLU A 103 27.75 -22.33 19.07
N ILE A 104 27.63 -21.05 19.40
CA ILE A 104 26.65 -20.17 18.74
C ILE A 104 27.07 -20.01 17.28
N ILE A 105 26.23 -20.48 16.36
CA ILE A 105 26.50 -20.38 14.91
C ILE A 105 26.57 -18.91 14.46
N PRO A 106 27.42 -18.56 13.46
CA PRO A 106 27.55 -17.18 12.97
C PRO A 106 26.28 -16.65 12.32
N ILE A 107 26.10 -15.33 12.32
CA ILE A 107 24.95 -14.66 11.66
C ILE A 107 25.23 -14.58 10.17
N PRO A 108 24.22 -14.69 9.29
CA PRO A 108 24.42 -14.40 7.87
C PRO A 108 25.03 -13.00 7.70
N SER A 109 25.92 -12.86 6.72
CA SER A 109 26.62 -11.60 6.44
C SER A 109 25.66 -10.42 6.38
N SER A 110 26.05 -9.29 6.98
CA SER A 110 25.29 -8.04 6.93
C SER A 110 25.14 -7.49 5.51
N GLU A 111 25.94 -7.95 4.55
CA GLU A 111 25.80 -7.61 3.13
C GLU A 111 24.49 -8.11 2.52
N TYR A 112 23.88 -9.15 3.11
CA TYR A 112 22.58 -9.69 2.70
C TYR A 112 21.42 -9.18 3.55
N LEU A 113 21.68 -8.27 4.50
CA LEU A 113 20.66 -7.70 5.36
C LEU A 113 19.85 -6.65 4.59
N ILE A 114 18.57 -6.94 4.41
CA ILE A 114 17.60 -6.03 3.81
C ILE A 114 17.06 -5.12 4.90
N LYS A 115 17.28 -3.81 4.78
CA LYS A 115 16.76 -2.80 5.72
C LYS A 115 15.32 -2.46 5.37
N ARG A 116 14.59 -1.90 6.34
CA ARG A 116 13.21 -1.42 6.08
C ARG A 116 13.17 -0.36 4.97
N SER A 117 14.21 0.47 4.85
CA SER A 117 14.38 1.48 3.80
C SER A 117 14.52 0.90 2.40
N ASP A 118 14.90 -0.37 2.28
CA ASP A 118 15.08 -1.05 0.98
C ASP A 118 13.74 -1.65 0.48
N LEU A 119 12.74 -1.69 1.36
CA LEU A 119 11.42 -2.26 1.10
C LEU A 119 10.40 -1.13 0.98
N ARG A 120 9.60 -1.20 -0.09
CA ARG A 120 8.40 -0.36 -0.24
C ARG A 120 7.39 -0.77 0.82
N THR A 121 7.01 -2.05 0.83
CA THR A 121 6.08 -2.61 1.81
C THR A 121 6.66 -3.85 2.46
N CYS A 122 6.21 -4.12 3.69
CA CYS A 122 6.54 -5.33 4.42
C CYS A 122 5.35 -5.70 5.29
N SER A 123 4.81 -6.91 5.13
CA SER A 123 3.68 -7.40 5.92
C SER A 123 3.99 -8.77 6.55
N PRO A 124 3.44 -9.06 7.74
CA PRO A 124 3.54 -10.39 8.33
C PRO A 124 2.78 -11.42 7.48
N ALA A 125 3.31 -12.63 7.42
CA ALA A 125 2.74 -13.76 6.70
C ALA A 125 2.76 -15.00 7.59
N ILE A 126 1.57 -15.46 7.98
CA ILE A 126 1.41 -16.61 8.89
C ILE A 126 1.30 -17.91 8.09
N HIS A 127 2.08 -18.91 8.47
CA HIS A 127 2.06 -20.24 7.85
C HIS A 127 2.00 -21.35 8.89
N ASN A 128 0.92 -22.14 8.86
CA ASN A 128 0.73 -23.31 9.74
C ASN A 128 0.94 -24.67 9.06
N ASN A 129 1.26 -24.66 7.76
CA ASN A 129 1.40 -25.89 6.98
C ASN A 129 2.52 -25.74 5.95
N ALA A 130 3.35 -26.79 5.84
CA ALA A 130 4.52 -26.83 4.96
C ALA A 130 4.15 -26.72 3.48
N GLU A 131 3.02 -27.29 3.06
CA GLU A 131 2.49 -27.16 1.70
C GLU A 131 2.09 -25.71 1.40
N LYS A 132 1.39 -25.04 2.34
CA LYS A 132 1.03 -23.61 2.19
C LYS A 132 2.29 -22.74 2.08
N LEU A 133 3.29 -22.97 2.92
CA LEU A 133 4.57 -22.26 2.88
C LEU A 133 5.32 -22.49 1.55
N LYS A 134 5.45 -23.75 1.09
CA LYS A 134 6.05 -24.09 -0.22
C LYS A 134 5.30 -23.43 -1.37
N LYS A 135 3.97 -23.41 -1.32
CA LYS A 135 3.11 -22.78 -2.33
C LYS A 135 3.31 -21.26 -2.35
N ALA A 136 3.41 -20.62 -1.19
CA ALA A 136 3.68 -19.19 -1.09
C ALA A 136 5.02 -18.81 -1.74
N VAL A 137 6.10 -19.53 -1.43
CA VAL A 137 7.43 -19.33 -2.06
C VAL A 137 7.35 -19.46 -3.57
N ARG A 138 6.73 -20.54 -4.09
CA ARG A 138 6.57 -20.76 -5.54
C ARG A 138 5.74 -19.67 -6.22
N ASN A 139 4.69 -19.18 -5.56
CA ASN A 139 3.85 -18.12 -6.11
C ASN A 139 4.62 -16.80 -6.22
N ILE A 140 5.42 -16.45 -5.21
CA ILE A 140 6.30 -15.28 -5.24
C ILE A 140 7.30 -15.39 -6.39
N GLU A 141 7.95 -16.54 -6.58
CA GLU A 141 8.88 -16.76 -7.68
C GLU A 141 8.22 -16.62 -9.06
N LYS A 142 7.02 -17.20 -9.23
CA LYS A 142 6.25 -17.07 -10.48
C LYS A 142 5.88 -15.62 -10.77
N ALA A 143 5.48 -14.87 -9.74
CA ALA A 143 5.15 -13.46 -9.87
C ALA A 143 6.36 -12.62 -10.28
N ASN A 144 7.50 -12.81 -9.62
CA ASN A 144 8.73 -12.09 -9.95
C ASN A 144 9.22 -12.39 -11.37
N LYS A 145 9.01 -13.61 -11.89
CA LYS A 145 9.34 -13.95 -13.28
C LYS A 145 8.58 -13.09 -14.30
N LYS A 146 7.38 -12.59 -13.97
CA LYS A 146 6.57 -11.71 -14.82
C LYS A 146 7.04 -10.25 -14.81
N LEU A 147 7.89 -9.87 -13.85
CA LEU A 147 8.42 -8.50 -13.72
C LEU A 147 9.72 -8.28 -14.49
N LYS A 148 10.22 -9.30 -15.20
CA LYS A 148 11.45 -9.18 -16.00
C LYS A 148 11.26 -8.16 -17.14
N GLY A 149 12.17 -7.20 -17.25
CA GLY A 149 12.13 -6.18 -18.31
C GLY A 149 12.79 -4.88 -17.86
N SER A 150 12.72 -3.84 -18.70
CA SER A 150 13.33 -2.53 -18.45
C SER A 150 12.57 -1.68 -17.43
N GLN A 151 11.27 -1.93 -17.21
CA GLN A 151 10.41 -1.15 -16.30
C GLN A 151 9.61 -2.07 -15.36
N PRO A 152 10.28 -2.74 -14.40
CA PRO A 152 9.64 -3.73 -13.53
C PRO A 152 8.54 -3.10 -12.66
N ARG A 153 8.72 -1.87 -12.18
CA ARG A 153 7.73 -1.16 -11.37
C ARG A 153 6.45 -0.87 -12.13
N LEU A 154 6.56 -0.27 -13.33
CA LEU A 154 5.38 -0.03 -14.18
C LEU A 154 4.68 -1.35 -14.52
N THR A 155 5.45 -2.39 -14.83
CA THR A 155 4.91 -3.73 -15.10
C THR A 155 4.11 -4.25 -13.89
N SER A 156 4.63 -4.08 -12.67
CA SER A 156 3.92 -4.44 -11.44
C SER A 156 2.62 -3.66 -11.27
N ARG A 157 2.63 -2.34 -11.51
CA ARG A 157 1.43 -1.48 -11.42
C ARG A 157 0.35 -1.92 -12.43
N ARG A 158 0.75 -2.19 -13.67
CA ARG A 158 -0.15 -2.68 -14.73
C ARG A 158 -0.76 -4.04 -14.38
N ILE A 159 0.04 -4.98 -13.86
CA ILE A 159 -0.45 -6.28 -13.40
C ILE A 159 -1.45 -6.11 -12.26
N ALA A 160 -1.16 -5.25 -11.28
CA ALA A 160 -2.08 -4.97 -10.18
C ALA A 160 -3.40 -4.37 -10.69
N PHE A 161 -3.34 -3.41 -11.60
CA PHE A 161 -4.51 -2.79 -12.22
C PHE A 161 -5.43 -3.83 -12.87
N GLU A 162 -4.89 -4.72 -13.71
CA GLU A 162 -5.71 -5.74 -14.38
C GLU A 162 -6.29 -6.79 -13.42
N LYS A 163 -5.55 -7.13 -12.35
CA LYS A 163 -6.07 -8.00 -11.29
C LYS A 163 -7.22 -7.35 -10.55
N ILE A 164 -7.08 -6.08 -10.17
CA ILE A 164 -8.14 -5.32 -9.50
C ILE A 164 -9.38 -5.22 -10.38
N ARG A 165 -9.24 -4.91 -11.68
CA ARG A 165 -10.35 -4.95 -12.64
C ARG A 165 -11.04 -6.31 -12.66
N THR A 166 -10.26 -7.38 -12.73
CA THR A 166 -10.79 -8.75 -12.76
C THR A 166 -11.55 -9.09 -11.47
N PHE A 167 -11.00 -8.76 -10.31
CA PHE A 167 -11.61 -9.07 -9.01
C PHE A 167 -12.86 -8.23 -8.77
N TRP A 168 -12.84 -6.95 -9.16
CA TRP A 168 -13.97 -6.05 -9.09
C TRP A 168 -15.11 -6.51 -10.01
N GLY A 169 -14.81 -6.82 -11.26
CA GLY A 169 -15.79 -7.33 -12.24
C GLY A 169 -16.38 -8.68 -11.85
N ALA A 170 -15.64 -9.51 -11.12
CA ALA A 170 -16.12 -10.75 -10.53
C ALA A 170 -17.02 -10.55 -9.31
N LYS A 171 -17.25 -9.30 -8.86
CA LYS A 171 -18.08 -8.95 -7.70
C LYS A 171 -17.71 -9.76 -6.45
N THR A 172 -16.42 -9.98 -6.27
CA THR A 172 -15.89 -10.85 -5.21
C THR A 172 -15.47 -10.03 -3.99
N GLY A 173 -15.89 -10.47 -2.81
CA GLY A 173 -15.45 -9.91 -1.54
C GLY A 173 -16.09 -8.59 -1.15
N THR A 174 -15.46 -7.94 -0.18
CA THR A 174 -15.79 -6.60 0.27
C THR A 174 -14.66 -5.65 -0.08
N TRP A 175 -15.03 -4.50 -0.64
CA TRP A 175 -14.13 -3.41 -1.00
C TRP A 175 -14.39 -2.28 -0.02
N LEU A 176 -13.40 -1.97 0.81
CA LEU A 176 -13.52 -1.04 1.92
C LEU A 176 -12.43 0.02 1.79
N ALA A 177 -12.80 1.17 1.23
CA ALA A 177 -11.95 2.34 1.22
C ALA A 177 -12.01 3.04 2.56
N VAL A 178 -10.86 3.43 3.08
CA VAL A 178 -10.71 4.03 4.40
C VAL A 178 -9.69 5.15 4.34
N ASP A 179 -9.84 6.10 5.27
CA ASP A 179 -8.90 7.18 5.48
C ASP A 179 -8.90 7.58 6.96
N PHE A 180 -7.76 8.04 7.46
CA PHE A 180 -7.61 8.61 8.79
C PHE A 180 -7.05 10.04 8.70
N GLU A 181 -7.61 10.90 9.53
CA GLU A 181 -6.97 12.19 9.82
C GLU A 181 -6.32 12.17 11.20
N ALA A 182 -5.22 12.92 11.33
CA ALA A 182 -4.53 13.15 12.58
C ALA A 182 -4.24 14.64 12.76
N TRP A 183 -3.96 15.04 14.00
CA TRP A 183 -3.63 16.42 14.28
C TRP A 183 -2.29 16.81 13.64
N GLU A 184 -2.27 17.88 12.86
CA GLU A 184 -1.12 18.34 12.08
C GLU A 184 0.11 18.74 12.92
N MET A 185 -0.05 18.90 14.24
CA MET A 185 1.05 19.20 15.17
C MET A 185 1.52 17.96 15.97
N ASP A 186 0.77 16.86 15.94
CA ASP A 186 1.18 15.55 16.49
C ASP A 186 0.51 14.43 15.69
N HIS A 187 1.27 13.89 14.73
CA HIS A 187 0.77 12.87 13.81
C HIS A 187 0.45 11.54 14.49
N ASN A 188 0.71 11.35 15.78
CA ASN A 188 0.25 10.18 16.54
C ASN A 188 -1.18 10.35 17.07
N MET A 189 -1.74 11.55 16.97
CA MET A 189 -3.04 11.91 17.51
C MET A 189 -4.11 11.83 16.42
N ILE A 190 -4.59 10.62 16.14
CA ILE A 190 -5.70 10.37 15.21
C ILE A 190 -6.94 11.16 15.67
N THR A 191 -7.58 11.89 14.79
CA THR A 191 -8.79 12.67 15.11
C THR A 191 -10.04 12.10 14.48
N GLU A 192 -9.91 11.50 13.29
CA GLU A 192 -11.05 11.08 12.48
C GLU A 192 -10.79 9.74 11.80
N PHE A 193 -11.86 9.07 11.39
CA PHE A 193 -11.82 7.89 10.53
C PHE A 193 -13.04 7.90 9.62
N GLY A 194 -12.81 7.69 8.34
CA GLY A 194 -13.85 7.56 7.35
C GLY A 194 -13.80 6.23 6.64
N TRP A 195 -14.95 5.78 6.14
CA TRP A 195 -14.99 4.66 5.22
C TRP A 195 -16.04 4.83 4.14
N SER A 196 -15.79 4.16 3.02
CA SER A 196 -16.75 3.89 1.95
C SER A 196 -16.60 2.44 1.51
N LEU A 197 -17.70 1.73 1.44
CA LEU A 197 -17.74 0.28 1.28
C LEU A 197 -18.64 -0.12 0.12
N VAL A 198 -18.21 -1.15 -0.61
CA VAL A 198 -19.01 -1.89 -1.59
C VAL A 198 -18.84 -3.39 -1.36
N THR A 199 -19.96 -4.11 -1.32
CA THR A 199 -20.01 -5.57 -1.34
C THR A 199 -21.21 -6.03 -2.15
N TRP A 200 -21.38 -7.34 -2.32
CA TRP A 200 -22.48 -7.90 -3.10
C TRP A 200 -23.23 -8.95 -2.30
N GLU A 201 -24.54 -8.73 -2.16
CA GLU A 201 -25.46 -9.67 -1.52
C GLU A 201 -26.54 -10.05 -2.54
N ASN A 202 -26.69 -11.34 -2.84
CA ASN A 202 -27.62 -11.85 -3.85
C ASN A 202 -27.47 -11.18 -5.24
N GLY A 203 -26.23 -10.82 -5.61
CA GLY A 203 -25.91 -10.16 -6.89
C GLY A 203 -26.22 -8.66 -6.93
N GLN A 204 -26.80 -8.10 -5.88
CA GLN A 204 -27.04 -6.66 -5.73
C GLN A 204 -25.90 -5.99 -4.97
N ASP A 205 -25.58 -4.78 -5.40
CA ASP A 205 -24.55 -3.96 -4.77
C ASP A 205 -25.10 -3.43 -3.43
N VAL A 206 -24.39 -3.74 -2.35
CA VAL A 206 -24.64 -3.21 -1.01
C VAL A 206 -23.53 -2.23 -0.69
N ARG A 207 -23.91 -1.00 -0.32
CA ARG A 207 -22.99 0.10 -0.06
C ARG A 207 -23.21 0.67 1.33
N ASP A 208 -22.13 1.03 1.99
CA ASP A 208 -22.14 1.73 3.28
C ASP A 208 -21.03 2.78 3.29
N LYS A 209 -21.23 3.87 4.02
CA LYS A 209 -20.24 4.92 4.21
C LYS A 209 -20.53 5.71 5.47
N ALA A 210 -19.48 6.14 6.15
CA ALA A 210 -19.64 7.02 7.30
C ALA A 210 -18.35 7.78 7.61
N HIS A 211 -18.50 8.71 8.55
CA HIS A 211 -17.42 9.53 9.09
C HIS A 211 -17.52 9.57 10.62
N LEU A 212 -16.42 9.27 11.31
CA LEU A 212 -16.31 9.31 12.76
C LEU A 212 -15.32 10.38 13.20
N ILE A 213 -15.70 11.14 14.23
CA ILE A 213 -14.84 12.12 14.91
C ILE A 213 -14.64 11.67 16.35
N ILE A 214 -13.38 11.63 16.81
CA ILE A 214 -13.06 11.33 18.21
C ILE A 214 -13.43 12.52 19.09
N GLN A 215 -14.45 12.34 19.93
CA GLN A 215 -15.03 13.40 20.76
C GLN A 215 -13.99 14.05 21.68
N GLU A 216 -13.13 13.25 22.30
CA GLU A 216 -12.07 13.71 23.21
C GLU A 216 -10.98 14.53 22.50
N ARG A 217 -10.95 14.47 21.16
CA ARG A 217 -9.95 15.16 20.33
C ARG A 217 -10.55 16.29 19.49
N ARG A 218 -11.82 16.67 19.72
CA ARG A 218 -12.47 17.77 18.97
C ARG A 218 -11.71 19.10 19.02
N GLY A 219 -11.02 19.40 20.12
CA GLY A 219 -10.25 20.64 20.29
C GLY A 219 -8.97 20.73 19.43
N TYR A 220 -8.54 19.64 18.79
CA TYR A 220 -7.35 19.61 17.94
C TYR A 220 -7.76 19.79 16.48
N TYR A 221 -7.70 21.02 16.00
CA TYR A 221 -8.06 21.39 14.63
C TYR A 221 -6.83 21.51 13.74
N ASN A 222 -6.99 21.13 12.47
CA ASN A 222 -5.99 21.32 11.43
C ASN A 222 -6.37 22.56 10.62
N HIS A 223 -5.58 23.63 10.69
CA HIS A 223 -5.80 24.86 9.91
C HIS A 223 -4.49 25.53 9.47
N LYS A 224 -3.34 25.05 9.97
CA LYS A 224 -2.03 25.63 9.70
C LYS A 224 -1.49 25.19 8.35
N TYR A 225 -1.68 23.93 7.98
CA TYR A 225 -1.17 23.34 6.74
C TYR A 225 -2.28 22.84 5.81
N VAL A 226 -3.45 22.50 6.35
CA VAL A 226 -4.62 22.03 5.58
C VAL A 226 -5.87 22.83 5.96
N ARG A 227 -6.93 22.78 5.14
CA ARG A 227 -8.12 23.65 5.26
C ARG A 227 -9.04 23.32 6.45
N GLY A 228 -8.94 22.13 7.02
CA GLY A 228 -9.65 21.75 8.25
C GLY A 228 -11.12 21.43 8.04
N ASN A 229 -11.41 20.47 7.17
CA ASN A 229 -12.78 20.16 6.72
C ASN A 229 -13.50 19.08 7.53
N ARG A 230 -13.04 18.78 8.75
CA ARG A 230 -13.60 17.77 9.67
C ARG A 230 -15.13 17.79 9.78
N ASP A 231 -15.73 18.96 9.90
CA ASP A 231 -17.18 19.09 10.11
C ASP A 231 -17.97 19.17 8.77
N HIS A 232 -17.31 19.05 7.60
CA HIS A 232 -17.91 19.14 6.25
C HIS A 232 -17.97 17.76 5.55
N TYR A 233 -18.69 16.81 6.12
CA TYR A 233 -18.91 15.51 5.49
C TYR A 233 -20.02 15.57 4.43
N ASN A 234 -19.70 15.30 3.17
CA ASN A 234 -20.63 15.43 2.03
C ASN A 234 -21.67 14.33 1.92
N PHE A 235 -21.45 13.20 2.62
CA PHE A 235 -22.17 11.97 2.34
C PHE A 235 -23.04 11.48 3.51
N GLY A 236 -23.37 12.39 4.43
CA GLY A 236 -24.23 12.12 5.57
C GLY A 236 -23.86 13.02 6.74
N GLU A 237 -24.00 12.50 7.96
CA GLU A 237 -23.66 13.21 9.18
C GLU A 237 -22.42 12.59 9.85
N SER A 238 -21.47 13.44 10.24
CA SER A 238 -20.32 13.03 11.05
C SER A 238 -20.77 12.58 12.44
N ARG A 239 -20.35 11.39 12.87
CA ARG A 239 -20.70 10.85 14.18
C ARG A 239 -19.59 11.13 15.18
N ASN A 240 -19.92 11.82 16.26
CA ASN A 240 -19.02 12.01 17.39
C ASN A 240 -19.04 10.77 18.28
N VAL A 241 -17.88 10.16 18.47
CA VAL A 241 -17.73 8.93 19.26
C VAL A 241 -16.56 9.06 20.23
N ASN A 242 -16.66 8.40 21.38
CA ASN A 242 -15.52 8.28 22.28
C ASN A 242 -14.45 7.33 21.70
N LYS A 243 -13.21 7.40 22.20
CA LYS A 243 -12.08 6.58 21.71
C LYS A 243 -12.36 5.07 21.71
N THR A 244 -13.08 4.58 22.71
CA THR A 244 -13.42 3.15 22.83
C THR A 244 -14.35 2.72 21.70
N THR A 245 -15.38 3.51 21.43
CA THR A 245 -16.35 3.25 20.36
C THR A 245 -15.70 3.41 18.99
N PHE A 246 -14.82 4.41 18.82
CA PHE A 246 -14.02 4.59 17.61
C PHE A 246 -13.20 3.34 17.27
N LYS A 247 -12.41 2.86 18.25
CA LYS A 247 -11.63 1.64 18.11
C LYS A 247 -12.51 0.42 17.83
N GLN A 248 -13.57 0.23 18.61
CA GLN A 248 -14.44 -0.93 18.46
C GLN A 248 -15.13 -0.95 17.08
N THR A 249 -15.57 0.20 16.58
CA THR A 249 -16.20 0.31 15.25
C THR A 249 -15.25 -0.16 14.15
N ILE A 250 -13.98 0.24 14.21
CA ILE A 250 -12.96 -0.19 13.24
C ILE A 250 -12.72 -1.71 13.33
N HIS A 251 -12.66 -2.25 14.55
CA HIS A 251 -12.48 -3.69 14.77
C HIS A 251 -13.65 -4.48 14.22
N ASP A 252 -14.88 -4.06 14.53
CA ASP A 252 -16.11 -4.70 14.10
C ASP A 252 -16.22 -4.67 12.58
N LEU A 253 -15.86 -3.55 11.94
CA LEU A 253 -15.85 -3.42 10.48
C LEU A 253 -14.92 -4.45 9.82
N ILE A 254 -13.67 -4.55 10.30
CA ILE A 254 -12.69 -5.50 9.76
C ILE A 254 -13.15 -6.95 10.01
N ASN A 255 -13.55 -7.28 11.25
CA ASN A 255 -13.97 -8.64 11.62
C ASN A 255 -15.22 -9.08 10.86
N GLN A 256 -16.21 -8.19 10.73
CA GLN A 256 -17.46 -8.46 10.02
C GLN A 256 -17.19 -8.85 8.57
N TYR A 257 -16.36 -8.08 7.87
CA TYR A 257 -16.17 -8.27 6.43
C TYR A 257 -15.11 -9.31 6.08
N THR A 258 -14.12 -9.54 6.94
CA THR A 258 -13.22 -10.70 6.81
C THR A 258 -13.95 -12.02 7.06
N ALA A 259 -14.95 -12.05 7.93
CA ALA A 259 -15.78 -13.24 8.15
C ALA A 259 -16.69 -13.57 6.96
N LYS A 260 -17.01 -12.59 6.11
CA LYS A 260 -17.86 -12.77 4.91
C LYS A 260 -17.08 -13.24 3.67
N GLY A 261 -15.75 -13.11 3.66
CA GLY A 261 -14.92 -13.47 2.51
C GLY A 261 -13.65 -12.62 2.42
N PRO A 262 -13.06 -12.45 1.23
CA PRO A 262 -11.87 -11.61 1.08
C PRO A 262 -12.23 -10.13 1.27
N LEU A 263 -11.39 -9.42 2.04
CA LEU A 263 -11.50 -7.99 2.28
C LEU A 263 -10.40 -7.25 1.52
N PHE A 264 -10.79 -6.37 0.61
CA PHE A 264 -9.90 -5.43 -0.06
C PHE A 264 -9.95 -4.10 0.69
N LEU A 265 -8.90 -3.81 1.48
CA LEU A 265 -8.74 -2.52 2.15
C LEU A 265 -8.07 -1.55 1.18
N ILE A 266 -8.76 -0.46 0.87
CA ILE A 266 -8.38 0.47 -0.18
C ILE A 266 -7.94 1.79 0.44
N PHE A 267 -6.83 2.29 -0.04
CA PHE A 267 -6.22 3.54 0.40
C PHE A 267 -5.85 4.39 -0.80
N HIS A 268 -5.58 5.66 -0.55
CA HIS A 268 -4.82 6.52 -1.46
C HIS A 268 -3.49 6.85 -0.79
N ASN A 269 -2.45 6.03 -1.05
CA ASN A 269 -1.19 5.96 -0.27
C ASN A 269 -1.36 5.37 1.14
N SER A 270 -1.37 4.04 1.23
CA SER A 270 -1.63 3.27 2.47
C SER A 270 -0.59 3.43 3.61
N SER A 271 0.53 4.10 3.38
CA SER A 271 1.70 4.03 4.27
C SER A 271 1.41 4.53 5.69
N GLN A 272 0.70 5.66 5.82
CA GLN A 272 0.42 6.29 7.10
C GLN A 272 -0.78 5.62 7.81
N ASP A 273 -1.85 5.28 7.07
CA ASP A 273 -3.03 4.62 7.62
C ASP A 273 -2.71 3.25 8.20
N MET A 274 -1.80 2.49 7.56
CA MET A 274 -1.38 1.20 8.08
C MET A 274 -0.61 1.33 9.40
N ILE A 275 0.12 2.44 9.62
CA ILE A 275 0.71 2.76 10.93
C ILE A 275 -0.40 3.05 11.94
N TYR A 276 -1.46 3.76 11.55
CA TYR A 276 -2.60 4.04 12.43
C TYR A 276 -3.37 2.79 12.82
N PHE A 277 -3.67 1.91 11.87
CA PHE A 277 -4.28 0.62 12.15
C PHE A 277 -3.46 -0.21 13.15
N GLN A 278 -2.13 -0.19 13.04
CA GLN A 278 -1.22 -0.94 13.91
C GLN A 278 -0.85 -0.19 15.21
N SER A 279 -1.25 1.07 15.35
CA SER A 279 -0.96 1.88 16.54
C SER A 279 -1.63 1.29 17.79
N LYS A 280 -1.14 1.66 18.98
CA LYS A 280 -1.76 1.21 20.25
C LYS A 280 -3.20 1.72 20.41
N ASP A 281 -3.49 2.88 19.83
CA ASP A 281 -4.81 3.51 19.89
C ASP A 281 -5.87 2.69 19.15
N ILE A 282 -5.51 2.11 17.99
CA ILE A 282 -6.42 1.31 17.17
C ILE A 282 -6.17 -0.19 17.36
N ASN A 283 -4.95 -0.67 17.12
CA ASN A 283 -4.57 -2.08 17.19
C ASN A 283 -5.58 -2.98 16.47
N ALA A 284 -5.87 -2.65 15.22
CA ALA A 284 -6.86 -3.32 14.40
C ALA A 284 -6.50 -4.80 14.12
N PRO A 285 -7.49 -5.68 13.97
CA PRO A 285 -7.29 -7.12 13.74
C PRO A 285 -6.89 -7.41 12.28
N LEU A 286 -5.81 -6.80 11.81
CA LEU A 286 -5.25 -7.01 10.47
C LEU A 286 -4.28 -8.20 10.45
N THR A 287 -4.73 -9.38 10.85
CA THR A 287 -3.85 -10.56 10.82
C THR A 287 -3.66 -11.05 9.38
N GLY A 288 -2.40 -11.17 8.95
CA GLY A 288 -2.05 -11.78 7.65
C GLY A 288 -2.44 -10.97 6.41
N PHE A 289 -2.55 -9.64 6.52
CA PHE A 289 -2.79 -8.78 5.37
C PHE A 289 -1.65 -8.84 4.34
N GLN A 290 -2.00 -8.67 3.07
CA GLN A 290 -1.07 -8.81 1.94
C GLN A 290 -1.17 -7.61 1.00
N TYR A 291 -0.02 -7.06 0.62
CA TYR A 291 0.09 -6.13 -0.51
C TYR A 291 0.16 -6.85 -1.87
N PHE A 292 0.43 -8.16 -1.83
CA PHE A 292 0.58 -8.97 -3.01
C PHE A 292 -0.75 -9.63 -3.39
N LEU A 293 -1.28 -9.29 -4.57
CA LEU A 293 -2.54 -9.85 -5.08
C LEU A 293 -2.33 -11.26 -5.69
N PRO A 294 -3.20 -12.25 -5.41
CA PRO A 294 -3.13 -13.58 -6.00
C PRO A 294 -3.36 -13.58 -7.53
N GLU A 295 -3.14 -14.72 -8.20
CA GLU A 295 -3.41 -14.85 -9.65
C GLU A 295 -4.90 -15.00 -9.97
N ALA A 296 -5.63 -15.71 -9.13
CA ALA A 296 -7.08 -15.86 -9.21
C ALA A 296 -7.75 -15.00 -8.13
N ALA A 297 -9.04 -14.71 -8.32
CA ALA A 297 -9.83 -14.01 -7.30
C ALA A 297 -9.72 -14.77 -5.96
N PRO A 298 -9.34 -14.09 -4.87
CA PRO A 298 -9.23 -14.73 -3.57
C PRO A 298 -10.61 -15.14 -3.05
N THR A 299 -10.65 -16.14 -2.17
CA THR A 299 -11.86 -16.54 -1.43
C THR A 299 -11.80 -16.13 0.04
N GLU A 300 -10.61 -15.74 0.52
CA GLU A 300 -10.34 -15.35 1.91
C GLU A 300 -9.12 -14.42 1.96
N GLY A 301 -8.94 -13.73 3.09
CA GLY A 301 -7.77 -12.91 3.38
C GLY A 301 -8.01 -11.40 3.24
N ILE A 302 -7.04 -10.62 3.71
CA ILE A 302 -7.05 -9.15 3.65
C ILE A 302 -6.01 -8.70 2.60
N PHE A 303 -6.44 -7.91 1.63
CA PHE A 303 -5.60 -7.40 0.56
C PHE A 303 -5.56 -5.88 0.57
N ILE A 304 -4.36 -5.30 0.60
CA ILE A 304 -4.17 -3.86 0.55
C ILE A 304 -4.14 -3.40 -0.90
N VAL A 305 -5.02 -2.45 -1.23
CA VAL A 305 -5.15 -1.85 -2.55
C VAL A 305 -4.82 -0.37 -2.44
N ASP A 306 -3.87 0.10 -3.24
CA ASP A 306 -3.43 1.49 -3.20
C ASP A 306 -3.78 2.19 -4.52
N THR A 307 -4.78 3.08 -4.48
CA THR A 307 -5.30 3.77 -5.65
C THR A 307 -4.29 4.75 -6.25
N ALA A 308 -3.33 5.26 -5.46
CA ALA A 308 -2.26 6.11 -5.97
C ALA A 308 -1.31 5.31 -6.88
N GLU A 309 -1.03 4.05 -6.52
CA GLU A 309 -0.24 3.13 -7.35
C GLU A 309 -1.01 2.60 -8.57
N LEU A 310 -2.33 2.40 -8.44
CA LEU A 310 -3.19 2.05 -9.58
C LEU A 310 -3.23 3.19 -10.60
N PHE A 311 -3.42 4.42 -10.15
CA PHE A 311 -3.43 5.59 -11.02
C PHE A 311 -2.06 5.81 -11.67
N ALA A 312 -0.97 5.65 -10.92
CA ALA A 312 0.38 5.71 -11.47
C ALA A 312 0.60 4.66 -12.59
N GLY A 313 -0.01 3.47 -12.46
CA GLY A 313 -0.05 2.48 -13.54
C GLY A 313 -0.88 2.94 -14.74
N LEU A 314 -2.05 3.53 -14.47
CA LEU A 314 -2.95 4.04 -15.50
C LEU A 314 -2.31 5.17 -16.31
N GLU A 315 -1.62 6.11 -15.69
CA GLU A 315 -0.92 7.19 -16.38
C GLU A 315 0.43 6.78 -16.97
N GLY A 316 0.89 5.54 -16.73
CA GLY A 316 2.17 5.05 -17.26
C GLY A 316 3.43 5.52 -16.51
N GLU A 317 3.30 5.96 -15.26
CA GLU A 317 4.45 6.35 -14.42
C GLU A 317 5.30 5.12 -14.06
N SER A 318 6.57 5.16 -14.45
CA SER A 318 7.53 4.06 -14.26
C SER A 318 8.47 4.28 -13.08
N GLY A 319 8.59 5.52 -12.59
CA GLY A 319 9.38 5.90 -11.43
C GLY A 319 8.60 5.85 -10.11
N GLY A 320 9.21 6.46 -9.09
CA GLY A 320 8.71 6.50 -7.71
C GLY A 320 7.47 7.34 -7.47
N ASN A 321 7.08 8.16 -8.43
CA ASN A 321 6.05 9.16 -8.23
C ASN A 321 4.65 8.53 -8.21
N THR A 322 3.78 9.18 -7.44
CA THR A 322 2.33 8.98 -7.41
C THR A 322 1.70 10.36 -7.24
N ARG A 323 0.41 10.46 -7.56
CA ARG A 323 -0.36 11.70 -7.38
C ARG A 323 -1.15 11.65 -6.08
N GLY A 324 -1.52 12.82 -5.56
CA GLY A 324 -2.45 12.94 -4.44
C GLY A 324 -3.90 12.63 -4.85
N LEU A 325 -4.78 12.50 -3.87
CA LEU A 325 -6.15 12.04 -4.07
C LEU A 325 -6.97 13.01 -4.92
N GLU A 326 -7.01 14.29 -4.53
CA GLU A 326 -7.72 15.35 -5.26
C GLU A 326 -7.32 15.38 -6.73
N ARG A 327 -6.00 15.39 -6.97
CA ARG A 327 -5.41 15.35 -8.32
C ARG A 327 -5.86 14.12 -9.11
N THR A 328 -5.79 12.95 -8.48
CA THR A 328 -6.18 11.68 -9.09
C THR A 328 -7.67 11.68 -9.44
N ALA A 329 -8.53 12.12 -8.52
CA ALA A 329 -9.96 12.20 -8.70
C ALA A 329 -10.34 13.13 -9.86
N ARG A 330 -9.78 14.36 -9.89
CA ARG A 330 -10.01 15.30 -11.01
C ARG A 330 -9.60 14.71 -12.36
N LEU A 331 -8.42 14.10 -12.44
CA LEU A 331 -7.95 13.45 -13.67
C LEU A 331 -8.80 12.23 -14.08
N LEU A 332 -9.54 11.64 -13.14
CA LEU A 332 -10.53 10.59 -13.41
C LEU A 332 -11.91 11.14 -13.76
N GLY A 333 -12.13 12.46 -13.71
CA GLY A 333 -13.41 13.13 -13.94
C GLY A 333 -14.33 13.11 -12.71
N ILE A 334 -13.76 13.05 -11.51
CA ILE A 334 -14.48 13.05 -10.24
C ILE A 334 -14.31 14.43 -9.59
N GLU A 335 -15.43 15.09 -9.31
CA GLU A 335 -15.45 16.34 -8.55
C GLU A 335 -15.16 16.05 -7.08
N VAL A 336 -14.23 16.81 -6.51
CA VAL A 336 -13.81 16.71 -5.11
C VAL A 336 -14.13 18.03 -4.41
N GLU A 337 -14.77 17.92 -3.27
CA GLU A 337 -15.04 19.04 -2.38
C GLU A 337 -14.78 18.60 -0.93
N TYR A 338 -14.28 19.55 -0.12
CA TYR A 338 -13.95 19.35 1.29
C TYR A 338 -12.96 18.19 1.53
N ASP A 339 -11.79 18.28 0.88
CA ASP A 339 -10.61 17.46 1.13
C ASP A 339 -10.14 17.57 2.59
N HIS A 340 -9.42 16.57 3.11
CA HIS A 340 -9.04 16.51 4.53
C HIS A 340 -10.24 16.37 5.48
N ASN A 341 -11.24 15.62 5.01
CA ASN A 341 -12.30 15.03 5.81
C ASN A 341 -12.24 13.53 5.54
N ALA A 342 -11.88 12.74 6.54
CA ALA A 342 -11.60 11.31 6.35
C ALA A 342 -12.76 10.56 5.68
N GLY A 343 -14.01 10.96 5.95
CA GLY A 343 -15.20 10.38 5.33
C GLY A 343 -15.30 10.69 3.84
N ASN A 344 -15.02 11.94 3.45
CA ASN A 344 -15.00 12.35 2.05
C ASN A 344 -13.85 11.68 1.31
N ASP A 345 -12.65 11.69 1.88
CA ASP A 345 -11.45 11.14 1.26
C ASP A 345 -11.55 9.63 1.05
N ALA A 346 -12.13 8.90 2.01
CA ALA A 346 -12.48 7.48 1.81
C ALA A 346 -13.49 7.28 0.68
N HIS A 347 -14.47 8.18 0.54
CA HIS A 347 -15.47 8.09 -0.54
C HIS A 347 -14.87 8.40 -1.92
N TYR A 348 -14.08 9.46 -2.05
CA TYR A 348 -13.39 9.79 -3.31
C TYR A 348 -12.36 8.73 -3.67
N THR A 349 -11.68 8.11 -2.69
CA THR A 349 -10.81 6.95 -2.90
C THR A 349 -11.60 5.77 -3.50
N MET A 350 -12.80 5.48 -2.98
CA MET A 350 -13.66 4.44 -3.56
C MET A 350 -14.09 4.81 -4.98
N MET A 351 -14.52 6.05 -5.23
CA MET A 351 -14.91 6.50 -6.58
C MET A 351 -13.75 6.39 -7.58
N ALA A 352 -12.53 6.76 -7.16
CA ALA A 352 -11.34 6.63 -7.99
C ALA A 352 -11.03 5.16 -8.31
N LEU A 353 -11.14 4.27 -7.32
CA LEU A 353 -11.03 2.83 -7.54
C LEU A 353 -12.10 2.36 -8.54
N GLU A 354 -13.38 2.68 -8.33
CA GLU A 354 -14.48 2.26 -9.20
C GLU A 354 -14.27 2.72 -10.65
N ALA A 355 -13.83 3.97 -10.84
CA ALA A 355 -13.54 4.54 -12.15
C ALA A 355 -12.41 3.81 -12.89
N MET A 356 -11.42 3.29 -12.17
CA MET A 356 -10.32 2.50 -12.72
C MET A 356 -10.67 1.01 -12.88
N ALA A 357 -11.40 0.43 -11.92
CA ALA A 357 -11.69 -0.99 -11.84
C ALA A 357 -12.86 -1.43 -12.74
N SER A 358 -13.83 -0.54 -12.98
CA SER A 358 -15.02 -0.84 -13.79
C SER A 358 -14.82 -0.59 -15.29
N GLY A 359 -13.72 0.07 -15.69
CA GLY A 359 -13.48 0.44 -17.09
C GLY A 359 -12.86 -0.66 -17.94
N ASP A 360 -12.45 -0.30 -19.16
CA ASP A 360 -11.72 -1.12 -20.13
C ASP A 360 -10.31 -1.54 -19.65
N PRO A 361 -9.57 -2.41 -20.34
CA PRO A 361 -8.15 -2.63 -20.04
C PRO A 361 -7.36 -1.34 -19.97
N ILE A 362 -6.29 -1.34 -19.18
CA ILE A 362 -5.58 -0.14 -18.74
C ILE A 362 -5.17 0.78 -19.91
N ASP A 363 -4.72 0.20 -21.02
CA ASP A 363 -4.29 0.99 -22.19
C ASP A 363 -5.48 1.61 -22.92
N ALA A 364 -6.61 0.90 -23.01
CA ALA A 364 -7.83 1.44 -23.60
C ALA A 364 -8.44 2.53 -22.73
N GLN A 365 -8.42 2.38 -21.40
CA GLN A 365 -8.81 3.46 -20.50
C GLN A 365 -7.91 4.69 -20.63
N ARG A 366 -6.59 4.48 -20.70
CA ARG A 366 -5.63 5.58 -20.88
C ARG A 366 -5.92 6.34 -22.17
N GLU A 367 -6.04 5.64 -23.29
CA GLU A 367 -6.31 6.24 -24.60
C GLU A 367 -7.64 6.99 -24.62
N LYS A 368 -8.69 6.42 -24.03
CA LYS A 368 -10.01 7.07 -23.95
C LYS A 368 -9.99 8.35 -23.13
N ARG A 369 -9.19 8.40 -22.05
CA ARG A 369 -9.11 9.56 -21.15
C ARG A 369 -8.20 10.65 -21.69
N TRP A 370 -7.09 10.25 -22.32
CA TRP A 370 -6.04 11.17 -22.80
C TRP A 370 -5.59 10.79 -24.21
N PRO A 371 -6.47 10.96 -25.22
CA PRO A 371 -6.19 10.57 -26.60
C PRO A 371 -4.98 11.32 -27.15
N ASP A 372 -4.08 10.59 -27.81
CA ASP A 372 -2.85 11.10 -28.41
C ASP A 372 -1.91 11.86 -27.43
N ARG A 373 -2.03 11.64 -26.11
CA ARG A 373 -1.20 12.30 -25.09
C ARG A 373 -0.09 11.40 -24.51
N LEU A 374 0.32 10.35 -25.20
CA LEU A 374 1.41 9.48 -24.72
C LEU A 374 2.77 10.09 -25.07
N SER A 375 3.71 9.97 -24.14
CA SER A 375 5.10 10.38 -24.35
C SER A 375 5.75 9.58 -25.48
N VAL A 376 6.66 10.21 -26.22
CA VAL A 376 7.44 9.51 -27.28
C VAL A 376 8.25 8.34 -26.70
N ALA A 377 8.64 8.43 -25.43
CA ALA A 377 9.50 7.44 -24.75
C ALA A 377 8.74 6.24 -24.16
N GLY A 378 7.40 6.22 -24.20
CA GLY A 378 6.63 5.11 -23.65
C GLY A 378 5.20 5.48 -23.22
N PRO A 379 4.54 4.61 -22.46
CA PRO A 379 3.11 4.72 -22.16
C PRO A 379 2.75 5.81 -21.15
N LYS A 380 3.70 6.68 -20.78
CA LYS A 380 3.48 7.76 -19.82
C LYS A 380 2.65 8.87 -20.46
N VAL A 381 1.61 9.32 -19.77
CA VAL A 381 0.76 10.43 -20.21
C VAL A 381 1.46 11.76 -19.98
N GLU A 382 1.43 12.63 -21.00
CA GLU A 382 1.85 14.02 -20.93
C GLU A 382 0.64 14.90 -20.62
N PHE A 383 0.52 15.28 -19.34
CA PHE A 383 -0.53 16.17 -18.88
C PHE A 383 -0.21 17.62 -19.24
N LYS A 384 -1.25 18.37 -19.60
CA LYS A 384 -1.16 19.82 -19.84
C LYS A 384 -0.98 20.56 -18.50
N PRO A 385 -0.63 21.85 -18.52
CA PRO A 385 -0.64 22.68 -17.31
C PRO A 385 -2.04 22.86 -16.68
N SER A 386 -3.12 22.72 -17.44
CA SER A 386 -4.49 23.01 -16.99
C SER A 386 -5.27 21.84 -16.36
N ASP A 387 -5.29 20.62 -16.90
CA ASP A 387 -4.22 19.66 -16.62
C ASP A 387 -3.78 19.81 -15.16
N GLU A 388 -2.50 20.12 -14.92
CA GLU A 388 -1.79 20.62 -13.71
C GLU A 388 -2.61 21.20 -12.55
N ASN A 389 -3.28 22.30 -12.83
CA ASN A 389 -3.66 23.27 -11.83
C ASN A 389 -5.13 23.66 -12.03
N SER A 390 -5.97 23.47 -11.01
CA SER A 390 -7.39 23.83 -11.07
C SER A 390 -7.58 25.31 -11.37
N ASP A 391 -6.62 26.14 -10.95
CA ASP A 391 -6.71 27.59 -11.03
C ASP A 391 -6.30 28.15 -12.41
N LEU A 392 -5.87 27.29 -13.34
CA LEU A 392 -5.44 27.70 -14.69
C LEU A 392 -6.46 27.37 -15.79
N GLU A 393 -7.61 26.79 -15.44
CA GLU A 393 -8.65 26.37 -16.41
C GLU A 393 -9.27 27.59 -17.15
N ASP A 394 -9.16 28.80 -16.60
CA ASP A 394 -9.77 30.02 -17.15
C ASP A 394 -8.96 30.75 -18.25
N GLU A 395 -7.66 30.45 -18.43
CA GLU A 395 -6.82 31.20 -19.41
C GLU A 395 -6.79 30.61 -20.82
N ASP A 396 -7.00 29.29 -20.96
CA ASP A 396 -6.87 28.60 -22.25
C ASP A 396 -8.13 28.76 -23.13
N GLU A 397 -9.31 28.94 -22.54
CA GLU A 397 -10.58 29.12 -23.27
C GLU A 397 -10.71 30.54 -23.89
N ILE A 398 -10.07 31.54 -23.28
CA ILE A 398 -10.03 32.92 -23.77
C ILE A 398 -9.16 33.03 -25.04
N LYS A 399 -8.08 32.23 -25.14
CA LYS A 399 -7.18 32.25 -26.31
C LYS A 399 -7.77 31.54 -27.52
N ALA A 400 -8.59 30.50 -27.33
CA ALA A 400 -9.26 29.81 -28.43
C ALA A 400 -10.37 30.66 -29.08
N THR A 401 -10.96 31.59 -28.33
CA THR A 401 -12.06 32.44 -28.81
C THR A 401 -11.57 33.69 -29.56
N GLN A 402 -10.32 34.12 -29.32
CA GLN A 402 -9.71 35.26 -30.03
C GLN A 402 -9.05 34.90 -31.37
N VAL A 403 -8.97 33.62 -31.73
CA VAL A 403 -8.46 33.15 -33.04
C VAL A 403 -9.59 32.51 -33.85
N ARG A 404 -10.73 33.20 -33.95
CA ARG A 404 -11.55 33.12 -35.17
C ARG A 404 -11.15 34.28 -36.06
N THR A 405 -10.27 33.94 -36.99
CA THR A 405 -9.88 34.72 -38.17
C THR A 405 -11.06 35.50 -38.74
N ILE A 406 -10.97 36.83 -38.73
CA ILE A 406 -11.73 37.70 -39.61
C ILE A 406 -11.19 37.44 -41.03
N ASP A 407 -12.08 37.05 -41.92
CA ASP A 407 -11.80 36.83 -43.34
C ASP A 407 -11.49 38.19 -44.01
N PRO A 408 -10.39 38.37 -44.76
CA PRO A 408 -10.01 39.69 -45.29
C PRO A 408 -10.83 40.20 -46.50
N GLU A 409 -11.94 39.57 -46.89
CA GLU A 409 -12.66 39.88 -48.14
C GLU A 409 -13.98 40.66 -48.01
N GLU A 410 -14.34 41.15 -46.82
CA GLU A 410 -15.47 42.09 -46.67
C GLU A 410 -15.01 43.42 -46.03
N MET A 411 -14.33 44.26 -46.82
CA MET A 411 -14.24 45.69 -46.55
C MET A 411 -14.63 46.45 -47.80
N ASP A 412 -15.93 46.64 -47.97
CA ASP A 412 -16.50 47.59 -48.91
C ASP A 412 -17.05 48.79 -48.10
N GLY A 413 -16.58 49.98 -48.47
CA GLY A 413 -17.29 51.25 -48.35
C GLY A 413 -17.67 51.80 -46.97
N GLU A 414 -17.10 52.97 -46.66
CA GLU A 414 -17.77 54.09 -45.97
C GLU A 414 -18.11 53.92 -44.48
N ASP A 415 -17.24 54.45 -43.61
CA ASP A 415 -17.51 55.68 -42.84
C ASP A 415 -16.47 55.83 -41.71
N LEU A 416 -15.40 56.55 -42.04
CA LEU A 416 -14.60 57.25 -41.05
C LEU A 416 -15.23 58.64 -40.92
N TRP A 417 -15.82 58.98 -39.77
CA TRP A 417 -15.65 60.26 -39.05
C TRP A 417 -16.55 60.29 -37.81
N GLU A 418 -15.93 60.67 -36.69
CA GLU A 418 -16.46 61.45 -35.56
C GLU A 418 -16.37 60.84 -34.15
N LYS A 419 -15.46 61.51 -33.39
CA LYS A 419 -15.60 62.01 -32.01
C LYS A 419 -15.10 61.15 -30.84
N VAL A 420 -13.89 61.51 -30.36
CA VAL A 420 -13.64 62.40 -29.18
C VAL A 420 -14.60 62.12 -28.00
N GLU A 421 -14.21 61.77 -26.77
CA GLU A 421 -13.13 62.20 -25.86
C GLU A 421 -12.49 61.03 -25.10
#